data_AF-A0A5J9UI28-F1
#
_entry.id   AF-A0A5J9UI28-F1
#
_cell.length_a   1.000
_cell.length_b   1.000
_cell.length_c   1.000
_cell.angle_alpha   90.00
_cell.angle_beta   90.00
_cell.angle_gamma   90.00
#
_symmetry.space_group_name_H-M   'P 1'
#
loop_
_entity.id
_entity.type
_entity.pdbx_description
1 polymer ?
#
loop_
_entity_poly.entity_id
_entity_poly.type
_entity_poly.pdbx_seq_one_letter_code
_entity_poly.pdbx_strand_id
1 'polypeptide(L)'
;MELKKVSGKTPVLDVGTIDKIKSGDIRVLPGIQSFQEHGVEFIDGKIVDFDVVILATGYKSNVPFWLKDNGFFSEKNGFPRKPNEWKGQNGLYAIGFSRRGLLGVSMDATKIADDIVQCYHKIDNGRQKSK
;
A
#
# COMPACT_ATOMS: atom_id res chain seq x y z
N MET A 1 17.10 0.31 0.99
CA MET A 1 15.94 -0.50 0.51
C MET A 1 15.51 -1.59 1.49
N GLU A 2 16.35 -1.96 2.47
CA GLU A 2 16.04 -3.02 3.45
C GLU A 2 14.88 -2.69 4.40
N LEU A 3 14.76 -1.45 4.88
CA LEU A 3 13.66 -1.02 5.78
C LEU A 3 12.26 -1.22 5.19
N LYS A 4 12.09 -1.11 3.86
CA LYS A 4 10.78 -1.29 3.21
C LYS A 4 10.37 -2.76 3.12
N LYS A 5 11.34 -3.67 2.98
CA LYS A 5 11.07 -5.12 3.01
C LYS A 5 10.59 -5.55 4.41
N VAL A 6 11.14 -4.95 5.46
CA VAL A 6 10.81 -5.30 6.86
C VAL A 6 9.54 -4.60 7.36
N SER A 7 9.41 -3.28 7.14
CA SER A 7 8.31 -2.49 7.70
C SER A 7 7.13 -2.27 6.75
N GLY A 8 7.30 -2.58 5.45
CA GLY A 8 6.33 -2.22 4.40
C GLY A 8 6.19 -0.71 4.16
N LYS A 9 6.97 0.12 4.87
CA LYS A 9 6.97 1.58 4.72
C LYS A 9 8.18 2.01 3.93
N THR A 10 7.98 2.92 2.98
CA THR A 10 9.12 3.65 2.38
C THR A 10 9.67 4.56 3.48
N PRO A 11 10.98 4.53 3.77
CA PRO A 11 11.56 5.53 4.65
C PRO A 11 11.27 6.93 4.10
N VAL A 12 11.06 7.89 4.99
CA VAL A 12 10.87 9.28 4.59
C VAL A 12 12.16 9.75 3.91
N LEU A 13 12.04 10.15 2.65
CA LEU A 13 13.13 10.80 1.90
C LEU A 13 12.87 12.29 2.01
N ASP A 14 13.72 12.97 2.75
CA ASP A 14 13.58 14.38 3.04
C ASP A 14 14.95 15.06 3.08
N VAL A 15 14.97 16.31 2.61
CA VAL A 15 16.14 17.20 2.64
C VAL A 15 15.75 18.49 3.36
N GLY A 16 15.78 18.48 4.70
CA GLY A 16 15.70 19.68 5.53
C GLY A 16 14.55 19.75 6.54
N THR A 17 13.61 18.79 6.55
CA THR A 17 12.59 18.67 7.62
C THR A 17 13.25 18.48 8.98
N ILE A 18 14.33 17.69 9.07
CA ILE A 18 15.06 17.54 10.35
C ILE A 18 15.62 18.87 10.83
N ASP A 19 16.17 19.69 9.93
CA ASP A 19 16.72 20.99 10.30
C ASP A 19 15.61 21.96 10.72
N LYS A 20 14.47 21.94 10.05
CA LYS A 20 13.27 22.69 10.46
C LYS A 20 12.75 22.24 11.82
N ILE A 21 12.76 20.94 12.12
CA ILE A 21 12.42 20.44 13.46
C ILE A 21 13.40 20.98 14.51
N LYS A 22 14.70 20.93 14.24
CA LYS A 22 15.74 21.43 15.15
C LYS A 22 15.64 22.94 15.37
N SER A 23 15.31 23.71 14.34
CA SER A 23 15.13 25.17 14.43
C SER A 23 13.86 25.60 15.15
N GLY A 24 12.88 24.70 15.29
CA GLY A 24 11.58 24.99 15.90
C GLY A 24 10.48 25.37 14.90
N ASP A 25 10.82 25.59 13.61
CA ASP A 25 9.86 25.86 12.54
C ASP A 25 8.81 24.75 12.37
N ILE A 26 9.19 23.50 12.66
CA ILE A 26 8.27 22.36 12.71
C ILE A 26 8.28 21.77 14.12
N ARG A 27 7.13 21.81 14.79
CA ARG A 27 6.94 21.18 16.10
C ARG A 27 6.32 19.79 15.95
N VAL A 28 7.02 18.77 16.46
CA VAL A 28 6.49 17.42 16.55
C VAL A 28 5.64 17.32 17.81
N LEU A 29 4.34 17.04 17.64
CA LEU A 29 3.37 16.96 18.73
C LEU A 29 2.90 15.51 18.93
N PRO A 30 2.32 15.17 20.10
CA PRO A 30 1.74 13.85 20.35
C PRO A 30 0.57 13.51 19.40
N GLY A 31 0.03 12.30 19.55
CA GLY A 31 -1.19 11.91 18.84
C GLY A 31 -2.36 12.85 19.16
N ILE A 32 -3.25 13.01 18.19
CA ILE A 32 -4.49 13.77 18.35
C ILE A 32 -5.50 12.93 19.14
N GLN A 33 -6.09 13.51 20.18
CA GLN A 33 -7.20 12.95 20.94
C GLN A 33 -8.54 13.33 20.31
N SER A 34 -8.76 14.62 20.03
CA SER A 34 -10.00 15.13 19.46
C SER A 34 -9.81 16.48 18.74
N PHE A 35 -10.69 16.80 17.81
CA PHE A 35 -10.82 18.15 17.24
C PHE A 35 -11.77 18.96 18.12
N GLN A 36 -11.37 20.19 18.41
CA GLN A 36 -12.15 21.17 19.17
C GLN A 36 -12.68 22.25 18.22
N GLU A 37 -13.60 23.10 18.70
CA GLU A 37 -14.18 24.17 17.88
C GLU A 37 -13.12 25.12 17.29
N HIS A 38 -12.06 25.41 18.06
CA HIS A 38 -10.99 26.36 17.68
C HIS A 38 -9.59 25.73 17.61
N GLY A 39 -9.46 24.41 17.77
CA GLY A 39 -8.14 23.78 17.87
C GLY A 39 -8.14 22.25 17.94
N VAL A 40 -7.06 21.70 18.46
CA VAL A 40 -6.83 20.25 18.57
C VAL A 40 -6.39 19.91 19.99
N GLU A 41 -7.07 18.94 20.59
CA GLU A 41 -6.65 18.32 21.84
C GLU A 41 -5.72 17.13 21.55
N PHE A 42 -4.57 17.10 22.20
CA PHE A 42 -3.60 16.03 22.10
C PHE A 42 -3.78 15.00 23.24
N ILE A 43 -3.22 13.80 23.06
CA ILE A 43 -3.31 12.71 24.06
C ILE A 43 -2.68 13.05 25.42
N ASP A 44 -1.90 14.13 25.52
CA ASP A 44 -1.35 14.65 26.78
C ASP A 44 -2.26 15.69 27.45
N GLY A 45 -3.47 15.91 26.91
CA GLY A 45 -4.46 16.86 27.40
C GLY A 45 -4.23 18.31 27.00
N LYS A 46 -3.16 18.62 26.24
CA LYS A 46 -2.93 19.99 25.76
C LYS A 46 -3.85 20.30 24.59
N ILE A 47 -4.34 21.54 24.57
CA ILE A 47 -5.15 22.09 23.48
C ILE A 47 -4.33 23.18 22.78
N VAL A 48 -4.26 23.11 21.44
CA VAL A 48 -3.55 24.10 20.61
C VAL A 48 -4.40 24.48 19.42
N ASP A 49 -4.48 25.78 19.15
CA ASP A 49 -5.22 26.33 18.01
C ASP A 49 -4.45 26.17 16.70
N PHE A 50 -5.17 25.90 15.61
CA PHE A 50 -4.61 25.77 14.27
C PHE A 50 -5.56 26.41 13.25
N ASP A 51 -5.00 27.22 12.34
CA ASP A 51 -5.79 27.84 11.26
C ASP A 51 -6.19 26.81 10.19
N VAL A 52 -5.35 25.79 9.97
CA VAL A 52 -5.51 24.80 8.90
C VAL A 52 -5.08 23.41 9.38
N VAL A 53 -5.87 22.40 9.00
CA VAL A 53 -5.55 20.98 9.22
C VAL A 53 -5.39 20.27 7.88
N ILE A 54 -4.26 19.61 7.67
CA ILE A 54 -3.97 18.80 6.47
C ILE A 54 -3.90 17.32 6.86
N LEU A 55 -4.84 16.51 6.38
CA LEU A 55 -4.87 15.08 6.63
C LEU A 55 -3.95 14.32 5.67
N ALA A 56 -2.66 14.25 6.00
CA ALA A 56 -1.66 13.48 5.26
C ALA A 56 -1.59 12.00 5.71
N THR A 57 -2.72 11.35 5.95
CA THR A 57 -2.83 10.01 6.56
C THR A 57 -2.72 8.84 5.57
N GLY A 58 -2.40 9.13 4.31
CA GLY A 58 -2.19 8.13 3.25
C GLY A 58 -3.48 7.71 2.52
N TYR A 59 -3.41 6.60 1.77
CA TYR A 59 -4.49 6.12 0.91
C TYR A 59 -4.89 4.67 1.24
N LYS A 60 -6.13 4.31 0.92
CA LYS A 60 -6.61 2.92 0.92
C LYS A 60 -6.93 2.49 -0.51
N SER A 61 -6.64 1.25 -0.84
CA SER A 61 -7.01 0.66 -2.13
C SER A 61 -8.53 0.49 -2.21
N ASN A 62 -9.13 0.85 -3.34
CA ASN A 62 -10.56 0.71 -3.60
C ASN A 62 -10.89 -0.56 -4.40
N VAL A 63 -9.94 -1.48 -4.60
CA VAL A 63 -10.13 -2.71 -5.38
C VAL A 63 -11.41 -3.47 -5.01
N PRO A 64 -11.71 -3.74 -3.72
CA PRO A 64 -12.91 -4.48 -3.35
C PRO A 64 -14.25 -3.82 -3.76
N PHE A 65 -14.26 -2.52 -4.03
CA PHE A 65 -15.48 -1.81 -4.42
C PHE A 65 -15.86 -2.03 -5.88
N TRP A 66 -14.88 -2.24 -6.77
CA TRP A 66 -15.13 -2.46 -8.19
C TRP A 66 -14.92 -3.91 -8.60
N LEU A 67 -13.91 -4.56 -8.02
CA LEU A 67 -13.66 -5.98 -8.20
C LEU A 67 -14.54 -6.72 -7.18
N LYS A 68 -15.74 -7.12 -7.61
CA LYS A 68 -16.73 -7.88 -6.82
C LYS A 68 -16.29 -9.32 -6.56
N ASP A 69 -15.02 -9.51 -6.25
CA ASP A 69 -14.40 -10.77 -5.88
C ASP A 69 -14.21 -10.82 -4.36
N ASN A 70 -14.80 -11.83 -3.73
CA ASN A 70 -14.79 -11.95 -2.27
C ASN A 70 -13.57 -12.74 -1.77
N GLY A 71 -12.82 -13.38 -2.67
CA GLY A 71 -11.77 -14.34 -2.32
C GLY A 71 -10.36 -13.76 -2.27
N PHE A 72 -10.02 -12.88 -3.21
CA PHE A 72 -8.63 -12.49 -3.45
C PHE A 72 -8.21 -11.26 -2.67
N PHE A 73 -9.04 -10.21 -2.64
CA PHE A 73 -8.74 -8.96 -1.92
C PHE A 73 -9.51 -8.86 -0.60
N SER A 74 -8.87 -8.26 0.42
CA SER A 74 -9.47 -7.97 1.71
C SER A 74 -10.25 -6.67 1.66
N GLU A 75 -11.52 -6.69 2.06
CA GLU A 75 -12.34 -5.48 2.21
C GLU A 75 -11.77 -4.49 3.24
N LYS A 76 -11.02 -4.97 4.23
CA LYS A 76 -10.47 -4.14 5.31
C LYS A 76 -9.42 -3.14 4.80
N ASN A 77 -8.58 -3.56 3.87
CA ASN A 77 -7.42 -2.77 3.45
C ASN A 77 -7.23 -2.67 1.93
N GLY A 78 -7.99 -3.42 1.14
CA GLY A 78 -7.93 -3.44 -0.32
C GLY A 78 -6.68 -4.11 -0.88
N PHE A 79 -6.03 -5.01 -0.12
CA PHE A 79 -4.86 -5.80 -0.54
C PHE A 79 -5.22 -7.28 -0.67
N PRO A 80 -4.43 -8.08 -1.43
CA PRO A 80 -4.54 -9.52 -1.44
C PRO A 80 -4.53 -10.10 -0.02
N ARG A 81 -5.35 -11.14 0.21
CA ARG A 81 -5.56 -11.70 1.55
C ARG A 81 -4.30 -12.36 2.10
N LYS A 82 -3.47 -12.99 1.26
CA LYS A 82 -2.18 -13.53 1.68
C LYS A 82 -1.01 -12.64 1.24
N PRO A 83 0.05 -12.52 2.05
CA PRO A 83 1.28 -11.86 1.64
C PRO A 83 1.86 -12.49 0.37
N ASN A 84 2.33 -11.65 -0.56
CA ASN A 84 2.91 -12.09 -1.85
C ASN A 84 1.96 -12.94 -2.71
N GLU A 85 0.65 -12.83 -2.51
CA GLU A 85 -0.35 -13.47 -3.36
C GLU A 85 -0.57 -12.62 -4.62
N TRP A 86 0.25 -12.88 -5.64
CA TRP A 86 0.22 -12.18 -6.93
C TRP A 86 -0.72 -12.86 -7.95
N LYS A 87 -1.16 -14.10 -7.70
CA LYS A 87 -2.02 -14.90 -8.59
C LYS A 87 -3.34 -15.22 -7.93
N GLY A 88 -4.42 -14.74 -8.52
CA GLY A 88 -5.81 -15.09 -8.19
C GLY A 88 -6.35 -16.20 -9.09
N GLN A 89 -7.66 -16.40 -9.05
CA GLN A 89 -8.36 -17.35 -9.91
C GLN A 89 -8.70 -16.73 -11.27
N ASN A 90 -9.06 -17.57 -12.25
CA ASN A 90 -9.62 -17.13 -13.55
C ASN A 90 -8.75 -16.11 -14.31
N GLY A 91 -7.41 -16.25 -14.23
CA GLY A 91 -6.47 -15.36 -14.93
C GLY A 91 -6.33 -13.96 -14.32
N LEU A 92 -6.84 -13.76 -13.10
CA LEU A 92 -6.68 -12.52 -12.35
C LEU A 92 -5.32 -12.49 -11.64
N TYR A 93 -4.62 -11.36 -11.72
CA TYR A 93 -3.32 -11.16 -11.06
C TYR A 93 -3.29 -9.84 -10.27
N ALA A 94 -2.52 -9.81 -9.19
CA ALA A 94 -2.30 -8.62 -8.38
C ALA A 94 -0.83 -8.19 -8.47
N ILE A 95 -0.57 -7.06 -9.13
CA ILE A 95 0.76 -6.48 -9.32
C ILE A 95 0.95 -5.24 -8.44
N GLY A 96 2.07 -5.16 -7.70
CA GLY A 96 2.41 -3.99 -6.90
C GLY A 96 1.74 -3.92 -5.52
N PHE A 97 0.93 -4.91 -5.18
CA PHE A 97 0.27 -5.02 -3.87
C PHE A 97 1.16 -5.62 -2.79
N SER A 98 2.39 -6.03 -3.12
CA SER A 98 3.30 -6.66 -2.16
C SER A 98 3.87 -5.69 -1.10
N ARG A 99 3.59 -4.38 -1.18
CA ARG A 99 4.16 -3.30 -0.33
C ARG A 99 5.70 -3.16 -0.37
N ARG A 100 6.37 -3.85 -1.28
CA ARG A 100 7.84 -3.79 -1.45
C ARG A 100 8.29 -2.65 -2.39
N GLY A 101 7.36 -1.80 -2.85
CA GLY A 101 7.63 -0.70 -3.75
C GLY A 101 7.96 -1.16 -5.16
N LEU A 102 8.73 -0.36 -5.90
CA LEU A 102 9.08 -0.63 -7.30
C LEU A 102 9.75 -1.99 -7.51
N LEU A 103 10.61 -2.41 -6.57
CA LEU A 103 11.20 -3.75 -6.60
C LEU A 103 10.12 -4.84 -6.50
N GLY A 104 9.15 -4.68 -5.61
CA GLY A 104 8.01 -5.58 -5.49
C GLY A 104 7.19 -5.67 -6.77
N VAL A 105 6.90 -4.52 -7.38
CA VAL A 105 6.19 -4.42 -8.66
C VAL A 105 6.91 -5.21 -9.74
N SER A 106 8.23 -5.02 -9.87
CA SER A 106 9.04 -5.74 -10.85
C SER A 106 9.02 -7.25 -10.61
N MET A 107 9.19 -7.69 -9.36
CA MET A 107 9.13 -9.11 -9.01
C MET A 107 7.76 -9.74 -9.29
N ASP A 108 6.68 -9.04 -8.98
CA ASP A 108 5.31 -9.50 -9.25
C ASP A 108 5.09 -9.57 -10.77
N ALA A 109 5.53 -8.55 -11.53
CA ALA A 109 5.43 -8.51 -12.99
C ALA A 109 6.11 -9.69 -13.69
N THR A 110 7.35 -10.02 -13.30
CA THR A 110 8.09 -11.13 -13.89
C THR A 110 7.38 -12.46 -13.63
N LYS A 111 6.91 -12.70 -12.40
CA LYS A 111 6.17 -13.94 -12.06
C LYS A 111 4.88 -14.07 -12.86
N ILE A 112 4.15 -12.97 -13.04
CA ILE A 112 2.92 -12.94 -13.82
C ILE A 112 3.20 -13.26 -15.29
N ALA A 113 4.24 -12.67 -15.87
CA ALA A 113 4.63 -12.93 -17.26
C ALA A 113 4.98 -14.42 -17.47
N ASP A 114 5.78 -15.01 -16.58
CA ASP A 114 6.14 -16.43 -16.63
C ASP A 114 4.90 -17.32 -16.56
N ASP A 115 3.96 -17.01 -15.68
CA ASP A 115 2.71 -17.77 -15.53
C ASP A 115 1.81 -17.69 -16.77
N ILE A 116 1.72 -16.51 -17.40
CA ILE A 116 0.96 -16.33 -18.64
C ILE A 116 1.57 -17.17 -19.76
N VAL A 117 2.90 -17.16 -19.91
CA VAL A 117 3.61 -17.96 -20.91
C VAL A 117 3.35 -19.46 -20.68
N GLN A 118 3.46 -19.92 -19.44
CA GLN A 118 3.16 -21.32 -19.11
C GLN A 118 1.71 -21.70 -19.40
N CYS A 119 0.75 -20.83 -19.09
CA CYS A 119 -0.67 -21.04 -19.39
C CYS A 119 -0.89 -21.14 -20.91
N TYR A 120 -0.26 -20.26 -21.70
CA TYR A 120 -0.34 -20.28 -23.15
C TYR A 120 0.18 -21.60 -23.74
N HIS A 121 1.36 -22.05 -23.33
CA HIS A 121 1.93 -23.32 -23.81
C HIS A 121 1.08 -24.54 -23.44
N LYS A 122 0.44 -24.55 -22.27
CA LYS A 122 -0.48 -25.63 -21.87
C LYS A 122 -1.70 -25.69 -22.79
N ILE A 123 -2.25 -24.54 -23.16
CA ILE A 123 -3.38 -24.46 -24.09
C ILE A 123 -2.96 -24.98 -25.48
N ASP A 124 -1.81 -24.56 -25.97
CA ASP A 124 -1.30 -24.97 -27.29
C ASP A 124 -1.03 -26.48 -27.36
N ASN A 125 -0.34 -27.03 -26.35
CA ASN A 125 -0.10 -28.47 -26.25
C ASN A 125 -1.38 -29.29 -26.08
N GLY A 126 -2.40 -28.75 -25.40
CA GLY A 126 -3.73 -29.36 -25.29
C GLY A 126 -4.45 -29.43 -26.64
N ARG A 127 -4.36 -28.38 -27.46
CA ARG A 127 -4.93 -28.34 -28.81
C ARG A 127 -4.25 -29.32 -29.77
N GLN A 128 -2.95 -29.55 -29.61
CA GLN A 128 -2.21 -30.53 -30.42
C GLN A 128 -2.55 -31.98 -30.06
N LYS A 129 -2.90 -32.28 -28.80
CA LYS A 129 -3.29 -33.63 -28.35
C LYS A 129 -4.75 -34.01 -28.63
N SER A 130 -5.60 -33.04 -28.98
CA SER A 130 -7.02 -33.27 -29.32
C SER A 130 -7.28 -33.29 -30.84
N LYS A 131 -6.23 -33.26 -31.66
CA LYS A 131 -6.26 -33.58 -33.09
C LYS A 131 -5.71 -34.97 -33.32
#